data_AF-A0A940SR62-F1
#
_entry.id   AF-A0A940SR62-F1
#
_cell.length_a   1.000
_cell.length_b   1.000
_cell.length_c   1.000
_cell.angle_alpha   90.00
_cell.angle_beta   90.00
_cell.angle_gamma   90.00
#
_symmetry.space_group_name_H-M   'P 1'
#
loop_
_entity.id
_entity.type
_entity.pdbx_description
1 polymer ?
#
loop_
_entity_poly.entity_id
_entity_poly.type
_entity_poly.pdbx_seq_one_letter_code
_entity_poly.pdbx_strand_id
1 'polypeptide(L)'
;MTLLLLTVLFLAETAFLIAEYSGKAEKREWNKKRLLVDLAELAAFGIMLLLPGIDLSFRFAGLFVLLILRLVFAGIGYLISRKSGKQKSKPGKVMSLLLSVMLFVFAMTPAFLFKSYKGRPLTGQYTPATCTAILTDTSRTEAFEQDGSLREVPVHLFYPAETEGIA
;
A
#
# COMPACT_ATOMS: atom_id res chain seq x y z
N MET A 1 -12.33 -4.93 -4.70
CA MET A 1 -10.92 -4.81 -5.12
C MET A 1 -9.95 -5.30 -4.05
N THR A 2 -9.98 -4.79 -2.81
CA THR A 2 -9.09 -5.27 -1.72
C THR A 2 -9.17 -6.79 -1.50
N LEU A 3 -10.37 -7.36 -1.40
CA LEU A 3 -10.55 -8.81 -1.19
C LEU A 3 -10.05 -9.62 -2.40
N LEU A 4 -10.30 -9.12 -3.61
CA LEU A 4 -9.84 -9.74 -4.85
C LEU A 4 -8.30 -9.77 -4.92
N LEU A 5 -7.64 -8.67 -4.57
CA LEU A 5 -6.17 -8.61 -4.49
C LEU A 5 -5.63 -9.64 -3.49
N LEU A 6 -6.20 -9.70 -2.28
CA LEU A 6 -5.78 -10.68 -1.28
C LEU A 6 -5.96 -12.12 -1.77
N THR A 7 -7.08 -12.43 -2.43
CA THR A 7 -7.31 -13.77 -3.01
C THR A 7 -6.30 -14.11 -4.10
N VAL A 8 -5.94 -13.16 -4.97
CA VAL A 8 -4.93 -13.40 -6.02
C VAL A 8 -3.56 -13.71 -5.41
N LEU A 9 -3.13 -12.93 -4.42
CA LEU A 9 -1.86 -13.16 -3.71
C LEU A 9 -1.86 -14.50 -2.97
N PHE A 10 -2.95 -14.85 -2.32
CA PHE A 10 -3.10 -16.13 -1.62
C PHE A 10 -3.09 -17.32 -2.59
N LEU A 11 -3.77 -17.20 -3.73
CA LEU A 11 -3.76 -18.23 -4.78
C LEU A 11 -2.37 -18.41 -5.39
N ALA A 12 -1.62 -17.34 -5.61
CA ALA A 12 -0.25 -17.42 -6.11
C ALA A 12 0.66 -18.21 -5.14
N GLU A 13 0.59 -17.90 -3.84
CA GLU A 13 1.38 -18.58 -2.82
C GLU A 13 1.01 -20.06 -2.65
N THR A 14 -0.29 -20.37 -2.64
CA THR A 14 -0.77 -21.76 -2.52
C THR A 14 -0.44 -22.58 -3.75
N ALA A 15 -0.61 -22.01 -4.96
CA ALA A 15 -0.22 -22.67 -6.21
C ALA A 15 1.30 -22.95 -6.24
N PHE A 16 2.12 -21.99 -5.78
CA PHE A 16 3.56 -22.18 -5.67
C PHE A 16 3.92 -23.31 -4.70
N LEU A 17 3.28 -23.37 -3.52
CA LEU A 17 3.51 -24.45 -2.57
C LEU A 17 3.13 -25.80 -3.16
N ILE A 18 1.96 -25.93 -3.79
CA ILE A 18 1.49 -27.19 -4.39
C ILE A 18 2.46 -27.67 -5.47
N ALA A 19 2.88 -26.77 -6.37
CA ALA A 19 3.84 -27.08 -7.43
C ALA A 19 5.17 -27.61 -6.89
N GLU A 20 5.61 -27.08 -5.74
CA GLU A 20 6.88 -27.47 -5.13
C GLU A 20 6.78 -28.47 -3.97
N TYR A 21 5.59 -28.85 -3.54
CA TYR A 21 5.41 -29.80 -2.44
C TYR A 21 5.92 -31.19 -2.84
N SER A 22 5.66 -31.58 -4.07
CA SER A 22 6.08 -32.87 -4.66
C SER A 22 7.52 -32.83 -5.20
N GLY A 23 8.08 -31.63 -5.43
CA GLY A 23 9.42 -31.46 -5.99
C GLY A 23 10.56 -31.65 -4.98
N LYS A 24 11.56 -32.47 -5.35
CA LYS A 24 12.88 -32.47 -4.71
C LYS A 24 13.73 -31.30 -5.24
N ALA A 25 13.18 -30.09 -5.24
CA ALA A 25 13.91 -28.93 -5.74
C ALA A 25 15.12 -28.63 -4.86
N GLU A 26 16.29 -28.51 -5.49
CA GLU A 26 17.46 -27.92 -4.85
C GLU A 26 17.15 -26.51 -4.36
N LYS A 27 17.87 -26.06 -3.32
CA LYS A 27 17.66 -24.73 -2.74
C LYS A 27 17.85 -23.59 -3.76
N ARG A 28 18.70 -23.78 -4.78
CA ARG A 28 18.87 -22.83 -5.88
C ARG A 28 17.62 -22.71 -6.75
N GLU A 29 17.09 -23.83 -7.23
CA GLU A 29 15.87 -23.87 -8.03
C GLU A 29 14.67 -23.31 -7.25
N TRP A 30 14.57 -23.66 -5.97
CA TRP A 30 13.57 -23.09 -5.07
C TRP A 30 13.66 -21.56 -5.00
N ASN A 31 14.85 -21.00 -4.76
CA ASN A 31 15.03 -19.55 -4.65
C ASN A 31 14.79 -18.82 -5.98
N LYS A 32 15.16 -19.43 -7.11
CA LYS A 32 14.87 -18.88 -8.45
C LYS A 32 13.36 -18.79 -8.70
N LYS A 33 12.63 -19.88 -8.45
CA LYS A 33 11.18 -19.90 -8.60
C LYS A 33 10.49 -18.97 -7.61
N ARG A 34 10.99 -18.88 -6.37
CA ARG A 34 10.49 -17.93 -5.38
C ARG A 34 10.64 -16.48 -5.85
N LEU A 35 11.81 -16.11 -6.37
CA LEU A 35 12.04 -14.79 -6.95
C LEU A 35 11.06 -14.48 -8.10
N LEU A 36 10.80 -15.45 -8.97
CA LEU A 36 9.82 -15.30 -10.06
C LEU A 36 8.39 -15.12 -9.53
N VAL A 37 8.00 -15.84 -8.48
CA VAL A 37 6.69 -15.68 -7.84
C VAL A 37 6.57 -14.31 -7.16
N ASP A 38 7.57 -13.89 -6.38
CA ASP A 38 7.57 -12.58 -5.74
C ASP A 38 7.52 -11.45 -6.80
N LEU A 39 8.19 -11.63 -7.94
CA LEU A 39 8.12 -10.70 -9.07
C LEU A 39 6.73 -10.70 -9.73
N ALA A 40 6.12 -11.87 -9.90
CA ALA A 40 4.77 -12.00 -10.44
C ALA A 40 3.71 -11.40 -9.52
N GLU A 41 3.85 -11.54 -8.20
CA GLU A 41 2.99 -10.90 -7.20
C GLU A 41 3.11 -9.38 -7.25
N LEU A 42 4.33 -8.85 -7.34
CA LEU A 42 4.58 -7.42 -7.51
C LEU A 42 3.98 -6.91 -8.83
N ALA A 43 4.13 -7.66 -9.92
CA ALA A 43 3.54 -7.32 -11.21
C ALA A 43 2.00 -7.36 -11.16
N ALA A 44 1.40 -8.36 -10.49
CA ALA A 44 -0.04 -8.45 -10.30
C ALA A 44 -0.56 -7.25 -9.48
N PHE A 45 0.14 -6.84 -8.43
CA PHE A 45 -0.16 -5.60 -7.71
C PHE A 45 -0.04 -4.37 -8.63
N GLY A 46 1.00 -4.30 -9.46
CA GLY A 46 1.17 -3.23 -10.44
C GLY A 46 0.03 -3.13 -11.46
N ILE A 47 -0.46 -4.27 -11.97
CA ILE A 47 -1.63 -4.32 -12.85
C ILE A 47 -2.89 -3.85 -12.10
N MET A 48 -3.03 -4.24 -10.83
CA MET A 48 -4.17 -3.87 -9.99
C MET A 48 -4.23 -2.36 -9.69
N LEU A 49 -3.10 -1.64 -9.72
CA LEU A 49 -3.09 -0.16 -9.63
C LEU A 49 -3.78 0.53 -10.79
N LEU A 50 -3.95 -0.15 -11.94
CA LEU A 50 -4.70 0.39 -13.08
C LEU A 50 -6.22 0.34 -12.85
N LEU A 51 -6.68 -0.41 -11.84
CA LEU A 51 -8.10 -0.58 -11.53
C LEU A 51 -8.56 0.43 -10.47
N PRO A 52 -9.81 0.94 -10.57
CA PRO A 52 -10.33 1.87 -9.58
C PRO A 52 -10.46 1.20 -8.20
N GLY A 53 -9.87 1.84 -7.18
CA GLY A 53 -9.98 1.42 -5.78
C GLY A 53 -8.72 0.77 -5.19
N ILE A 54 -7.65 0.62 -5.97
CA ILE A 54 -6.31 0.31 -5.47
C ILE A 54 -5.40 1.48 -5.82
N ASP A 55 -4.81 2.09 -4.80
CA ASP A 55 -3.97 3.27 -4.87
C ASP A 55 -2.68 3.06 -4.08
N LEU A 56 -1.63 3.84 -4.37
CA LEU A 56 -0.40 3.87 -3.55
C LEU A 56 -0.56 4.67 -2.26
N SER A 57 -1.79 5.03 -1.89
CA SER A 57 -2.10 5.69 -0.63
C SER A 57 -1.74 4.80 0.57
N PHE A 58 -1.80 5.39 1.76
CA PHE A 58 -1.50 4.72 3.04
C PHE A 58 -2.15 3.33 3.20
N ARG A 59 -3.31 3.12 2.56
CA ARG A 59 -4.08 1.87 2.56
C ARG A 59 -3.30 0.67 2.00
N PHE A 60 -2.55 0.84 0.92
CA PHE A 60 -1.79 -0.23 0.26
C PHE A 60 -0.27 0.00 0.28
N ALA A 61 0.20 1.15 0.76
CA ALA A 61 1.63 1.45 0.88
C ALA A 61 2.39 0.35 1.66
N GLY A 62 1.82 -0.15 2.75
CA GLY A 62 2.41 -1.25 3.54
C GLY A 62 2.58 -2.55 2.72
N LEU A 63 1.58 -2.90 1.92
CA LEU A 63 1.65 -4.07 1.02
C LEU A 63 2.72 -3.88 -0.05
N PHE A 64 2.78 -2.69 -0.66
CA PHE A 64 3.78 -2.38 -1.68
C PHE A 64 5.21 -2.50 -1.13
N VAL A 65 5.49 -1.89 0.02
CA VAL A 65 6.79 -1.99 0.69
C VAL A 65 7.11 -3.45 1.02
N LEU A 66 6.13 -4.21 1.50
CA LEU A 66 6.32 -5.63 1.81
C LEU A 66 6.70 -6.45 0.57
N LEU A 67 6.03 -6.24 -0.57
CA LEU A 67 6.33 -6.95 -1.83
C LEU A 67 7.76 -6.62 -2.32
N ILE A 68 8.17 -5.35 -2.23
CA ILE A 68 9.53 -4.94 -2.58
C ILE A 68 10.57 -5.61 -1.66
N LEU A 69 10.35 -5.57 -0.34
CA LEU A 69 11.25 -6.21 0.62
C LEU A 69 11.37 -7.71 0.35
N ARG A 70 10.25 -8.40 0.10
CA ARG A 70 10.24 -9.82 -0.24
C ARG A 70 11.04 -10.11 -1.52
N LEU A 71 10.85 -9.31 -2.57
CA LEU A 71 11.62 -9.43 -3.81
C LEU A 71 13.13 -9.28 -3.56
N VAL A 72 13.53 -8.30 -2.74
CA VAL A 72 14.93 -8.09 -2.36
C VAL A 72 15.49 -9.29 -1.58
N PHE A 73 14.76 -9.78 -0.56
CA PHE A 73 15.19 -10.95 0.22
C PHE A 73 15.27 -12.22 -0.63
N ALA A 74 14.33 -12.43 -1.56
CA ALA A 74 14.38 -13.54 -2.51
C ALA A 74 15.58 -13.41 -3.47
N GLY A 75 15.89 -12.20 -3.93
CA GLY A 75 17.06 -11.90 -4.76
C GLY A 75 18.38 -12.20 -4.05
N ILE A 76 18.52 -11.72 -2.80
CA ILE A 76 19.68 -12.03 -1.94
C ILE A 76 19.78 -13.54 -1.72
N GLY A 77 18.66 -14.20 -1.41
CA GLY A 77 18.60 -15.65 -1.22
C GLY A 77 19.05 -16.43 -2.46
N TYR A 78 18.63 -16.00 -3.65
CA TYR A 78 19.07 -16.56 -4.92
C TYR A 78 20.58 -16.43 -5.11
N LEU A 79 21.14 -15.23 -4.89
CA LEU A 79 22.59 -14.98 -5.01
C LEU A 79 23.43 -15.84 -4.05
N ILE A 80 23.02 -15.98 -2.79
CA ILE A 80 23.73 -16.79 -1.78
C ILE A 80 23.63 -18.28 -2.09
N SER A 81 22.49 -18.74 -2.61
CA SER A 81 22.27 -20.16 -2.91
C SER A 81 23.04 -20.71 -4.12
N ARG A 82 23.81 -19.85 -4.82
CA ARG A 82 24.59 -20.22 -6.01
C ARG A 82 25.59 -21.36 -5.79
N LYS A 83 26.02 -21.59 -4.54
CA LYS A 83 26.97 -22.65 -4.15
C LYS A 83 26.38 -23.76 -3.26
N SER A 84 25.07 -23.75 -2.97
CA SER A 84 24.49 -24.70 -2.01
C SER A 84 23.64 -25.78 -2.68
N GLY A 85 24.09 -27.04 -2.67
CA GLY A 85 23.32 -28.22 -3.12
C GLY A 85 22.37 -28.79 -2.06
N LYS A 86 22.13 -28.08 -0.95
CA LYS A 86 21.23 -28.56 0.11
C LYS A 86 19.78 -28.45 -0.33
N GLN A 87 18.96 -29.47 -0.07
CA GLN A 87 17.53 -29.43 -0.33
C GLN A 87 16.80 -28.61 0.76
N LYS A 88 15.75 -27.86 0.39
CA LYS A 88 14.89 -27.18 1.37
C LYS A 88 13.96 -28.18 2.04
N SER A 89 13.86 -28.11 3.37
CA SER A 89 13.02 -29.03 4.16
C SER A 89 11.54 -28.80 3.87
N LYS A 90 10.75 -29.89 3.85
CA LYS A 90 9.28 -29.85 3.71
C LYS A 90 8.60 -28.93 4.74
N PRO A 91 8.88 -29.01 6.05
CA PRO A 91 8.30 -28.08 7.03
C PRO A 91 8.70 -26.62 6.75
N GLY A 92 9.92 -26.39 6.25
CA GLY A 92 10.37 -25.04 5.88
C GLY A 92 9.63 -24.45 4.67
N LYS A 93 9.08 -25.29 3.77
CA LYS A 93 8.21 -24.83 2.67
C LYS A 93 6.84 -24.40 3.19
N VAL A 94 6.22 -25.20 4.06
CA VAL A 94 4.92 -24.89 4.67
C VAL A 94 5.01 -23.65 5.56
N MET A 95 6.06 -23.54 6.38
CA MET A 95 6.28 -22.35 7.20
C MET A 95 6.44 -21.08 6.36
N SER A 96 7.10 -21.17 5.20
CA SER A 96 7.23 -20.06 4.26
C SER A 96 5.87 -19.57 3.77
N LEU A 97 4.95 -20.49 3.45
CA LEU A 97 3.58 -20.15 3.05
C LEU A 97 2.85 -19.44 4.20
N LEU A 98 2.83 -20.05 5.38
CA LEU A 98 2.10 -19.51 6.54
C LEU A 98 2.57 -18.09 6.87
N LEU A 99 3.89 -17.87 6.89
CA LEU A 99 4.46 -16.56 7.15
C LEU A 99 4.10 -15.55 6.05
N SER A 100 4.10 -15.97 4.79
CA SER A 100 3.74 -15.12 3.65
C SER A 100 2.28 -14.66 3.71
N VAL A 101 1.38 -15.59 3.98
CA VAL A 101 -0.06 -15.31 4.14
C VAL A 101 -0.29 -14.38 5.32
N MET A 102 0.33 -14.66 6.46
CA MET A 102 0.23 -13.81 7.65
C MET A 102 0.71 -12.38 7.36
N LEU A 103 1.85 -12.24 6.67
CA LEU A 103 2.40 -10.96 6.27
C LEU A 103 1.47 -10.19 5.32
N PHE A 104 0.84 -10.87 4.35
CA PHE A 104 -0.13 -10.23 3.46
C PHE A 104 -1.36 -9.74 4.22
N VAL A 105 -1.93 -10.56 5.09
CA VAL A 105 -3.07 -10.16 5.92
C VAL A 105 -2.71 -8.94 6.77
N PHE A 106 -1.55 -8.98 7.43
CA PHE A 106 -1.08 -7.87 8.27
C PHE A 106 -0.87 -6.59 7.45
N ALA A 107 -0.16 -6.67 6.33
CA ALA A 107 0.13 -5.52 5.47
C ALA A 107 -1.14 -4.92 4.82
N MET A 108 -2.18 -5.73 4.61
CA MET A 108 -3.46 -5.28 4.07
C MET A 108 -4.45 -4.81 5.14
N THR A 109 -4.14 -4.93 6.43
CA THR A 109 -5.01 -4.48 7.53
C THR A 109 -5.51 -3.04 7.34
N PRO A 110 -4.65 -2.05 6.99
CA PRO A 110 -5.12 -0.69 6.74
C PRO A 110 -6.13 -0.61 5.58
N ALA A 111 -5.97 -1.40 4.52
CA ALA A 111 -6.90 -1.42 3.39
C ALA A 111 -8.28 -1.98 3.76
N PHE A 112 -8.36 -2.85 4.77
CA PHE A 112 -9.62 -3.39 5.30
C PHE A 112 -10.27 -2.47 6.33
N LEU A 113 -9.48 -1.85 7.21
CA LEU A 113 -9.98 -0.95 8.24
C LEU A 113 -10.40 0.41 7.66
N PHE A 114 -9.57 0.98 6.79
CA PHE A 114 -9.84 2.26 6.14
C PHE A 114 -10.46 1.99 4.77
N LYS A 115 -11.75 2.25 4.64
CA LYS A 115 -12.43 2.24 3.34
C LYS A 115 -12.10 3.53 2.56
N SER A 116 -12.19 3.48 1.24
CA SER A 116 -12.21 4.71 0.43
C SER A 116 -13.35 5.59 0.92
N TYR A 117 -13.03 6.68 1.61
CA TYR A 117 -14.04 7.66 1.98
C TYR A 117 -14.46 8.40 0.71
N LYS A 118 -15.62 8.02 0.18
CA LYS A 118 -16.34 8.89 -0.74
C LYS A 118 -17.09 9.86 0.14
N GLY A 119 -16.79 11.15 0.03
CA GLY A 119 -17.57 12.19 0.69
C GLY A 119 -19.06 11.96 0.47
N ARG A 120 -19.88 12.34 1.46
CA ARG A 120 -21.33 12.26 1.27
C ARG A 120 -21.71 13.01 -0.01
N PRO A 121 -22.67 12.49 -0.79
CA PRO A 121 -23.19 13.26 -1.91
C PRO A 121 -23.68 14.62 -1.39
N LEU A 122 -23.34 15.67 -2.13
CA LEU A 122 -23.80 17.01 -1.81
C LEU A 122 -25.33 17.03 -1.96
N THR A 123 -26.04 17.48 -0.92
CA THR A 123 -27.50 17.64 -0.94
C THR A 123 -27.93 19.06 -1.32
N GLY A 124 -26.98 20.00 -1.35
CA GLY A 124 -27.23 21.40 -1.70
C GLY A 124 -27.28 21.63 -3.21
N GLN A 125 -27.96 22.71 -3.60
CA GLN A 125 -28.09 23.13 -5.00
C GLN A 125 -26.78 23.73 -5.57
N TYR A 126 -25.93 24.25 -4.69
CA TYR A 126 -24.68 24.92 -5.08
C TYR A 126 -23.50 23.95 -5.07
N THR A 127 -22.67 24.03 -6.11
CA THR A 127 -21.36 23.38 -6.15
C THR A 127 -20.38 24.14 -5.25
N PRO A 128 -19.81 23.53 -4.20
CA PRO A 128 -18.87 24.19 -3.31
C PRO A 128 -17.50 24.36 -4.00
N ALA A 129 -17.01 25.59 -4.05
CA ALA A 129 -15.62 25.92 -4.25
C ALA A 129 -14.91 26.03 -2.89
N THR A 130 -13.60 25.82 -2.89
CA THR A 130 -12.78 25.90 -1.68
C THR A 130 -11.53 26.73 -1.93
N CYS A 131 -11.14 27.55 -0.96
CA CYS A 131 -9.81 28.15 -0.95
C CYS A 131 -9.17 28.07 0.44
N THR A 132 -7.84 28.08 0.46
CA THR A 132 -7.04 28.07 1.67
C THR A 132 -6.24 29.35 1.72
N ALA A 133 -6.33 30.08 2.82
CA ALA A 133 -5.57 31.29 3.05
C ALA A 133 -4.98 31.27 4.45
N ILE A 134 -3.89 31.98 4.65
CA ILE A 134 -3.38 32.30 5.99
C ILE A 134 -3.65 33.77 6.20
N LEU A 135 -4.45 34.10 7.21
CA LEU A 135 -4.76 35.47 7.57
C LEU A 135 -3.79 35.94 8.63
N THR A 136 -2.97 36.94 8.32
CA THR A 136 -2.02 37.54 9.25
C THR A 136 -2.64 38.77 9.90
N ASP A 137 -2.75 38.77 11.21
CA ASP A 137 -3.19 39.92 11.99
C ASP A 137 -1.98 40.78 12.38
N THR A 138 -1.77 41.86 11.63
CA THR A 138 -0.64 42.78 11.85
C THR A 138 -0.78 43.63 13.12
N SER A 139 -1.93 43.59 13.81
CA SER A 139 -2.18 44.39 15.01
C SER A 139 -1.71 43.71 16.29
N ARG A 140 -1.38 42.41 16.24
CA ARG A 140 -1.04 41.59 17.41
C ARG A 140 0.12 40.65 17.11
N THR A 141 1.03 40.53 18.08
CA THR A 141 2.06 39.48 18.07
C THR A 141 1.47 38.14 18.49
N GLU A 142 2.08 37.05 18.04
CA GLU A 142 1.70 35.69 18.45
C GLU A 142 1.92 35.51 19.96
N ALA A 143 0.95 34.88 20.62
CA ALA A 143 0.96 34.70 22.07
C ALA A 143 1.70 33.42 22.51
N PHE A 144 1.86 32.47 21.60
CA PHE A 144 2.48 31.16 21.88
C PHE A 144 3.95 31.07 21.44
N GLU A 145 4.44 32.07 20.71
CA GLU A 145 5.83 32.15 20.25
C GLU A 145 6.55 33.34 20.92
N GLN A 146 7.86 33.23 21.09
CA GLN A 146 8.69 34.25 21.77
C GLN A 146 9.60 35.03 20.81
N ASP A 147 9.39 34.89 19.50
CA ASP A 147 10.22 35.47 18.44
C ASP A 147 9.67 36.80 17.88
N GLY A 148 8.50 37.23 18.36
CA GLY A 148 7.86 38.46 17.90
C GLY A 148 7.12 38.31 16.57
N SER A 149 6.84 37.06 16.14
CA SER A 149 6.00 36.78 14.97
C SER A 149 4.61 37.43 15.10
N LEU A 150 4.02 37.78 13.95
CA LEU A 150 2.63 38.27 13.90
C LEU A 150 1.68 37.08 13.99
N ARG A 151 0.47 37.31 14.52
CA ARG A 151 -0.51 36.23 14.66
C ARG A 151 -1.03 35.76 13.30
N GLU A 152 -0.87 34.48 13.01
CA GLU A 152 -1.33 33.86 11.77
C GLU A 152 -2.52 32.91 12.03
N VAL A 153 -3.53 32.97 11.17
CA VAL A 153 -4.72 32.13 11.25
C VAL A 153 -4.91 31.42 9.91
N PRO A 154 -4.55 30.13 9.79
CA PRO A 154 -4.88 29.34 8.62
C PRO A 154 -6.39 29.11 8.55
N VAL A 155 -7.00 29.48 7.43
CA VAL A 155 -8.44 29.32 7.17
C VAL A 155 -8.68 28.47 5.93
N HIS A 156 -9.71 27.61 6.02
CA HIS A 156 -10.25 26.84 4.90
C HIS A 156 -11.67 27.36 4.62
N LEU A 157 -11.83 28.07 3.51
CA LEU A 157 -13.08 28.70 3.11
C LEU A 157 -13.82 27.77 2.13
N PHE A 158 -15.13 27.63 2.34
CA PHE A 158 -16.05 26.93 1.45
C PHE A 158 -17.12 27.92 1.00
N TYR A 159 -17.31 28.10 -0.31
CA TYR A 159 -18.25 29.07 -0.87
C TYR A 159 -18.87 28.54 -2.17
N PRO A 160 -20.05 29.02 -2.61
CA PRO A 160 -20.62 28.63 -3.90
C PRO A 160 -19.70 29.01 -5.06
N ALA A 161 -19.41 28.05 -5.95
CA ALA A 161 -18.58 28.30 -7.14
C ALA A 161 -19.27 29.25 -8.13
N GLU A 162 -20.60 29.19 -8.20
CA GLU A 162 -21.42 30.04 -9.06
C GLU A 162 -21.99 31.18 -8.22
N THR A 163 -21.54 32.39 -8.50
CA THR A 163 -22.24 33.61 -8.12
C THR A 163 -23.15 33.97 -9.28
N GLU A 164 -24.44 33.66 -9.19
CA GLU A 164 -25.42 34.51 -9.86
C GLU A 164 -25.18 35.91 -9.28
N GLY A 165 -24.59 36.79 -10.09
CA GLY A 165 -24.13 38.09 -9.64
C GLY A 165 -25.30 38.82 -8.99
N ILE A 166 -25.20 39.06 -7.68
CA ILE A 166 -26.02 40.07 -7.03
C ILE A 166 -25.41 41.40 -7.49
N ALA A 167 -25.83 41.83 -8.68
CA ALA A 167 -25.60 43.17 -9.22
C ALA A 167 -26.61 44.15 -8.60
#